data_AF-A0A642UTL3-F1
#
_entry.id   AF-A0A642UTL3-F1
#
_cell.length_a   1.000
_cell.length_b   1.000
_cell.length_c   1.000
_cell.angle_alpha   90.00
_cell.angle_beta   90.00
_cell.angle_gamma   90.00
#
_symmetry.space_group_name_H-M   'P 1'
#
loop_
_entity.id
_entity.type
_entity.pdbx_description
1 polymer ?
#
loop_
_entity_poly.entity_id
_entity_poly.type
_entity_poly.pdbx_seq_one_letter_code
_entity_poly.pdbx_strand_id
1 'polypeptide(L)'
;MISCCVLTFNRTQRDSLPIEVIGTYDPIPAPRTKEQIERGEKPVKDIRLDFHRSKYWIGVGAQPSETVARLFKKAGILPPQWPGPNKGPRVPKREQVEGIKALNENK
;
A
#
# COMPACT_ATOMS: atom_id res chain seq x y z
N MET A 1 12.76 -10.34 10.46
CA MET A 1 12.59 -11.07 9.17
C MET A 1 12.61 -10.02 8.07
N ILE A 2 13.71 -9.97 7.32
CA ILE A 2 13.89 -9.02 6.21
C ILE A 2 12.91 -9.43 5.10
N SER A 3 12.04 -8.51 4.67
CA SER A 3 11.10 -8.74 3.58
C SER A 3 11.72 -8.27 2.26
N CYS A 4 11.71 -9.11 1.23
CA CYS A 4 12.18 -8.73 -0.11
C CYS A 4 11.05 -8.05 -0.90
N CYS A 5 11.35 -6.92 -1.53
CA CYS A 5 10.49 -6.31 -2.54
C CYS A 5 10.79 -6.96 -3.89
N VAL A 6 9.84 -7.75 -4.36
CA VAL A 6 9.99 -8.57 -5.55
C VAL A 6 8.85 -8.32 -6.53
N LEU A 7 9.12 -8.55 -7.81
CA LEU A 7 8.12 -8.56 -8.86
C LEU A 7 7.72 -9.97 -9.21
N THR A 8 6.43 -10.24 -9.16
CA THR A 8 5.84 -11.54 -9.42
C THR A 8 4.53 -11.38 -10.18
N PHE A 9 4.05 -12.46 -10.78
CA PHE A 9 2.70 -12.48 -11.36
C PHE A 9 1.65 -12.64 -10.27
N ASN A 10 0.41 -12.20 -10.53
CA ASN A 10 -0.67 -12.25 -9.52
C ASN A 10 -1.02 -13.69 -9.04
N ARG A 11 -0.69 -14.72 -9.83
CA ARG A 11 -1.05 -16.12 -9.57
C ARG A 11 0.12 -16.99 -9.10
N THR A 12 1.26 -16.40 -8.79
CA THR A 12 2.44 -17.15 -8.29
C THR A 12 2.43 -17.25 -6.76
N GLN A 13 3.08 -18.30 -6.24
CA GLN A 13 3.27 -18.48 -4.81
C GLN A 13 4.10 -17.31 -4.23
N ARG A 14 3.81 -16.90 -2.98
CA ARG A 14 4.47 -15.74 -2.35
C ARG A 14 6.00 -15.82 -2.32
N ASP A 15 6.52 -17.03 -2.10
CA ASP A 15 7.96 -17.28 -1.94
C ASP A 15 8.56 -18.03 -3.14
N SER A 16 7.87 -18.07 -4.29
CA SER A 16 8.47 -18.62 -5.52
C SER A 16 9.50 -17.66 -6.12
N LEU A 17 10.38 -18.18 -6.98
CA LEU A 17 11.37 -17.38 -7.70
C LEU A 17 10.69 -16.20 -8.41
N PRO A 18 11.02 -14.96 -8.05
CA PRO A 18 10.42 -13.79 -8.67
C PRO A 18 11.04 -13.51 -10.04
N ILE A 19 10.36 -12.66 -10.81
CA ILE A 19 10.87 -12.16 -12.10
C ILE A 19 12.11 -11.31 -11.85
N GLU A 20 12.02 -10.39 -10.90
CA GLU A 20 13.11 -9.49 -10.52
C GLU A 20 12.98 -9.11 -9.03
N VAL A 21 14.13 -9.02 -8.35
CA VAL A 21 14.23 -8.50 -6.98
C VAL A 21 14.61 -7.04 -7.07
N ILE A 22 13.68 -6.15 -6.73
CA ILE A 22 13.88 -4.69 -6.79
C ILE A 22 14.64 -4.19 -5.55
N GLY A 23 14.47 -4.87 -4.43
CA GLY A 23 15.10 -4.43 -3.19
C GLY A 23 14.72 -5.21 -1.94
N THR A 24 15.15 -4.70 -0.80
CA THR A 24 14.92 -5.28 0.51
C THR A 24 14.38 -4.23 1.49
N TYR A 25 13.57 -4.70 2.44
CA TYR A 25 12.96 -3.89 3.48
C TYR A 25 13.04 -4.64 4.80
N ASP A 26 13.68 -4.05 5.81
CA ASP A 26 13.58 -4.55 7.18
C ASP A 26 12.43 -3.85 7.91
N PRO A 27 11.35 -4.58 8.29
CA PRO A 27 10.28 -3.99 9.09
C PRO A 27 10.72 -3.63 10.50
N ILE A 28 11.79 -4.27 11.01
CA ILE A 28 12.36 -4.04 12.33
C ILE A 28 13.35 -2.87 12.23
N PRO A 29 13.13 -1.78 12.98
CA PRO A 29 14.07 -0.66 12.97
C PRO A 29 15.41 -1.07 13.57
N ALA A 30 16.49 -0.45 13.09
CA ALA A 30 17.82 -0.70 13.64
C ALA A 30 17.85 -0.37 15.15
N PRO A 31 18.52 -1.19 15.98
CA PRO A 31 18.68 -0.93 17.40
C PRO A 31 19.43 0.39 17.60
N ARG A 32 18.95 1.22 18.53
CA ARG A 32 19.57 2.51 18.83
C ARG A 32 20.44 2.41 20.07
N THR A 33 21.54 3.15 20.06
CA THR A 33 22.36 3.36 21.26
C THR A 33 21.61 4.24 22.26
N LYS A 34 21.89 4.11 23.57
CA LYS A 34 21.25 4.90 24.63
C LYS A 34 21.33 6.42 24.37
N GLU A 35 22.47 6.88 23.88
CA GLU A 35 22.71 8.27 23.48
C GLU A 35 21.72 8.77 22.39
N GLN A 36 21.42 7.93 21.40
CA GLN A 36 20.48 8.29 20.31
C GLN A 36 19.04 8.39 20.82
N ILE A 37 18.70 7.58 21.83
CA ILE A 37 17.38 7.61 22.47
C ILE A 37 17.24 8.91 23.28
N GLU A 38 18.27 9.29 24.03
CA GLU A 38 18.31 10.56 24.79
C GLU A 38 18.25 11.79 23.87
N ARG A 39 18.90 11.74 22.71
CA ARG A 39 18.80 12.77 21.66
C ARG A 39 17.44 12.83 20.97
N GLY A 40 16.52 11.90 21.27
CA GLY A 40 15.19 11.86 20.67
C GLY A 40 15.17 11.49 19.19
N GLU A 41 16.22 10.83 18.67
CA GLU A 41 16.28 10.38 17.28
C GLU A 41 15.17 9.34 17.02
N LYS A 42 14.44 9.45 15.90
CA LYS A 42 13.34 8.53 15.55
C LYS A 42 13.86 7.19 15.01
N PRO A 43 13.09 6.09 15.13
CA PRO A 43 13.45 4.81 14.51
C PRO A 43 13.58 4.95 13.01
N VAL A 44 14.74 4.57 12.48
CA VAL A 44 14.95 4.43 11.04
C VAL A 44 14.81 2.96 10.67
N LYS A 45 14.13 2.72 9.55
CA LYS A 45 14.00 1.40 8.94
C LYS A 45 14.86 1.36 7.69
N ASP A 46 15.62 0.29 7.54
CA ASP A 46 16.50 0.13 6.40
C ASP A 46 15.72 -0.35 5.18
N ILE A 47 15.85 0.42 4.10
CA ILE A 47 15.21 0.17 2.81
C ILE A 47 16.28 0.31 1.73
N ARG A 48 16.52 -0.77 0.99
CA ARG A 48 17.41 -0.77 -0.18
C ARG A 48 16.54 -1.01 -1.41
N LEU A 49 16.45 -0.03 -2.31
CA LEU A 49 15.60 -0.10 -3.51
C LEU A 49 16.38 0.38 -4.74
N ASP A 50 16.22 -0.33 -5.86
CA ASP A 50 16.61 0.17 -7.17
C ASP A 50 15.55 1.15 -7.70
N PHE A 51 15.88 2.44 -7.70
CA PHE A 51 14.99 3.50 -8.16
C PHE A 51 14.70 3.44 -9.66
N HIS A 52 15.68 3.04 -10.49
CA HIS A 52 15.54 3.02 -11.93
C HIS A 52 14.58 1.90 -12.35
N ARG A 53 14.81 0.69 -11.83
CA ARG A 53 13.93 -0.46 -12.09
C ARG A 53 12.54 -0.25 -11.52
N SER A 54 12.43 0.29 -10.31
CA SER A 54 11.11 0.59 -9.71
C SER A 54 10.29 1.52 -10.61
N LYS A 55 10.90 2.60 -11.12
CA LYS A 55 10.21 3.55 -12.00
C LYS A 55 9.79 2.92 -13.33
N TYR A 56 10.67 2.11 -13.92
CA TYR A 56 10.35 1.39 -15.16
C TYR A 56 9.10 0.52 -14.99
N TRP A 57 9.06 -0.32 -13.96
CA TRP A 57 7.95 -1.25 -13.76
C TRP A 57 6.63 -0.55 -13.42
N ILE A 58 6.68 0.54 -12.66
CA ILE A 58 5.51 1.40 -12.44
C ILE A 58 5.03 2.02 -13.77
N GLY A 59 5.95 2.44 -14.64
CA GLY A 59 5.63 2.95 -15.98
C GLY A 59 4.99 1.90 -16.91
N VAL A 60 5.39 0.64 -16.79
CA VAL A 60 4.77 -0.50 -17.51
C VAL A 60 3.37 -0.85 -16.95
N GLY A 61 3.01 -0.32 -15.77
CA GLY A 61 1.70 -0.53 -15.15
C GLY A 61 1.68 -1.60 -14.06
N ALA A 62 2.84 -1.99 -13.53
CA ALA A 62 2.92 -2.90 -12.39
C ALA A 62 2.13 -2.34 -11.20
N GLN A 63 1.29 -3.17 -10.58
CA GLN A 63 0.48 -2.79 -9.43
C GLN A 63 1.23 -3.10 -8.13
N PRO A 64 1.68 -2.08 -7.36
CA PRO A 64 2.33 -2.33 -6.08
C PRO A 64 1.31 -2.79 -5.03
N SER A 65 1.73 -3.67 -4.13
CA SER A 65 0.95 -3.99 -2.93
C SER A 65 0.89 -2.81 -1.96
N GLU A 66 -0.08 -2.78 -1.04
CA GLU A 66 -0.31 -1.64 -0.13
C GLU A 66 0.96 -1.23 0.65
N THR A 67 1.71 -2.20 1.18
CA THR A 67 2.96 -1.94 1.90
C THR A 67 4.03 -1.34 0.97
N VAL A 68 4.18 -1.87 -0.24
CA VAL A 68 5.14 -1.38 -1.23
C VAL A 68 4.76 0.00 -1.74
N ALA A 69 3.46 0.26 -1.97
CA ALA A 69 2.95 1.56 -2.36
C ALA A 69 3.29 2.63 -1.30
N ARG A 70 3.14 2.32 -0.01
CA ARG A 70 3.57 3.21 1.08
C ARG A 70 5.07 3.48 1.07
N LEU A 71 5.90 2.48 0.79
CA LEU A 71 7.35 2.65 0.69
C LEU A 71 7.69 3.55 -0.51
N PHE A 72 7.08 3.30 -1.66
CA PHE A 72 7.29 4.08 -2.88
C PHE A 72 6.83 5.53 -2.75
N LYS A 73 5.77 5.81 -2.00
CA LYS A 73 5.38 7.18 -1.63
C LYS A 73 6.44 7.87 -0.78
N LYS A 74 6.97 7.18 0.23
CA LYS A 74 8.04 7.71 1.09
C LYS A 74 9.34 7.93 0.32
N ALA A 75 9.61 7.09 -0.67
CA ALA A 75 10.77 7.19 -1.54
C ALA A 75 10.61 8.21 -2.68
N GLY A 76 9.42 8.82 -2.84
CA GLY A 76 9.14 9.79 -3.92
C GLY A 76 9.01 9.17 -5.31
N ILE A 77 8.82 7.85 -5.42
CA ILE A 77 8.57 7.15 -6.69
C ILE A 77 7.10 7.30 -7.09
N LEU A 78 6.20 7.19 -6.12
CA LEU A 78 4.76 7.34 -6.32
C LEU A 78 4.24 8.63 -5.68
N PRO A 79 3.23 9.27 -6.28
CA PRO A 79 2.62 10.45 -5.70
C PRO A 79 1.75 10.05 -4.47
N PRO A 80 1.59 10.95 -3.47
CA PRO A 80 0.90 10.63 -2.22
C PRO A 80 -0.56 10.21 -2.40
N GLN A 81 -1.21 10.72 -3.45
CA GLN A 81 -2.59 10.42 -3.83
C GLN A 81 -2.80 9.06 -4.49
N TRP A 82 -1.77 8.21 -4.62
CA TRP A 82 -1.88 6.85 -5.18
C TRP A 82 -2.36 5.83 -4.14
N PRO A 83 -3.17 4.81 -4.45
CA PRO A 83 -4.00 4.71 -5.64
C PRO A 83 -4.99 5.90 -5.65
N GLY A 84 -5.34 6.36 -6.85
CA GLY A 84 -6.26 7.50 -7.00
C GLY A 84 -7.51 7.36 -6.14
N PRO A 85 -8.17 8.47 -5.74
CA PRO A 85 -9.30 8.41 -4.83
C PRO A 85 -10.31 7.38 -5.33
N ASN A 86 -10.61 6.37 -4.50
CA ASN A 86 -11.64 5.37 -4.75
C ASN A 86 -13.01 6.08 -4.79
N LYS A 87 -13.31 6.73 -5.91
CA LYS A 87 -14.65 7.14 -6.26
C LYS A 87 -15.34 5.88 -6.77
N GLY A 88 -15.70 4.98 -5.86
CA GLY A 88 -16.74 4.01 -6.16
C GLY A 88 -17.96 4.75 -6.73
N PRO A 89 -18.80 4.11 -7.56
CA PRO A 89 -20.04 4.73 -8.01
C PRO A 89 -20.78 5.27 -6.79
N ARG A 90 -21.04 6.58 -6.74
CA ARG A 90 -21.89 7.16 -5.70
C ARG A 90 -23.30 6.69 -5.98
N VAL A 91 -23.67 5.53 -5.43
CA VAL A 91 -25.05 5.07 -5.43
C VAL A 91 -25.82 6.08 -4.56
N PRO A 92 -26.75 6.87 -5.11
CA PRO A 92 -27.59 7.72 -4.28
C PRO A 92 -28.29 6.82 -3.26
N LYS A 93 -28.27 7.22 -1.98
CA LYS A 93 -28.98 6.50 -0.92
C LYS A 93 -30.45 6.48 -1.33
N ARG A 94 -31.00 5.29 -1.62
CA ARG A 94 -32.42 5.15 -1.94
C ARG A 94 -33.20 5.72 -0.75
N GLU A 95 -34.01 6.74 -1.00
CA GLU A 95 -34.91 7.29 -0.01
C GLU A 95 -35.93 6.20 0.34
N GLN A 96 -36.04 5.88 1.63
CA GLN A 96 -37.01 4.89 2.10
C GLN A 96 -38.39 5.54 1.99
N VAL A 97 -39.20 5.11 1.02
CA VAL A 97 -40.56 5.63 0.86
C VAL A 97 -41.40 5.12 2.04
N GLU A 98 -41.63 5.98 3.04
CA GLU A 98 -42.42 5.67 4.25
C GLU A 98 -43.89 5.33 3.93
N GLY A 99 -44.36 5.64 2.71
CA GLY A 99 -45.76 5.49 2.30
C GLY A 99 -46.29 4.05 2.14
N ILE A 100 -45.43 3.03 2.03
CA ILE A 100 -45.91 1.63 1.88
C ILE A 100 -46.44 1.08 3.21
N LYS A 101 -45.96 1.57 4.36
CA LYS A 101 -46.46 1.14 5.67
C LYS A 101 -47.90 1.58 5.92
N ALA A 102 -48.25 2.82 5.54
CA ALA A 102 -49.57 3.39 5.79
C ALA A 102 -50.73 2.70 5.01
N LEU A 103 -50.43 2.03 3.89
CA LEU A 103 -51.41 1.29 3.09
C LEU A 103 -51.64 -0.15 3.59
N ASN A 104 -50.69 -0.72 4.33
CA ASN A 104 -50.81 -2.08 4.88
C ASN A 104 -51.46 -2.13 6.27
N GLU A 105 -51.61 -0.98 6.94
CA GLU A 105 -52.29 -0.88 8.24
C GLU A 105 -53.81 -0.68 8.12
N ASN A 106 -54.34 -0.42 6.92
CA ASN A 106 -55.76 -0.21 6.64
C ASN A 106 -56.41 -1.37 5.85
N LYS A 107 -55.82 -2.57 5.89
CA LYS A 107 -56.41 -3.79 5.30
C LYS A 107 -56.62 -4.86 6.35
#